data_AF-A0A529KTQ7-F1
#
_entry.id   AF-A0A529KTQ7-F1
#
_cell.length_a   1.000
_cell.length_b   1.000
_cell.length_c   1.000
_cell.angle_alpha   90.00
_cell.angle_beta   90.00
_cell.angle_gamma   90.00
#
_symmetry.space_group_name_H-M   'P 1'
#
loop_
_entity.id
_entity.type
_entity.pdbx_description
1 polymer ?
#
loop_
_entity_poly.entity_id
_entity_poly.type
_entity_poly.pdbx_seq_one_letter_code
_entity_poly.pdbx_strand_id
1 'polypeptide(L)'
;TYMDPLPFWYAPFEDEAVDLQKYPLHALTQRPMHMYHSWGSQNAWLRQITSQNRLFVHRETADGLGLADDDWVWIESINGRVKGQ
;
A
#
# COMPACT_ATOMS: atom_id res chain seq x y z
N THR A 1 -14.93 2.22 24.55
CA THR A 1 -15.10 3.68 24.42
C THR A 1 -13.76 4.28 24.07
N TYR A 2 -13.70 5.10 23.04
CA TYR A 2 -12.46 5.77 22.60
C TYR A 2 -12.11 6.96 23.50
N MET A 3 -10.87 7.45 23.41
CA MET A 3 -10.40 8.61 24.20
C MET A 3 -10.43 8.39 25.72
N ASP A 4 -10.19 7.15 26.17
CA ASP A 4 -10.01 6.84 27.60
C ASP A 4 -8.73 7.53 28.12
N PRO A 5 -8.73 8.10 29.34
CA PRO A 5 -7.53 8.72 29.91
C PRO A 5 -6.39 7.72 30.15
N LEU A 6 -6.65 6.42 30.14
CA LEU A 6 -5.64 5.37 30.20
C LEU A 6 -5.50 4.68 28.84
N PRO A 7 -4.28 4.26 28.46
CA PRO A 7 -4.07 3.54 27.22
C PRO A 7 -4.71 2.16 27.28
N PHE A 8 -5.44 1.82 26.21
CA PHE A 8 -5.94 0.48 25.96
C PHE A 8 -5.80 0.18 24.46
N TRP A 9 -5.75 -1.10 24.12
CA TRP A 9 -5.71 -1.50 22.72
C TRP A 9 -7.11 -1.46 22.11
N TYR A 10 -7.20 -0.98 20.87
CA TYR A 10 -8.38 -1.07 20.02
C TYR A 10 -7.96 -1.24 18.56
N ALA A 11 -8.84 -1.84 17.76
CA ALA A 11 -8.60 -2.00 16.32
C ALA A 11 -8.66 -0.63 15.61
N PRO A 12 -7.98 -0.46 14.45
CA PRO A 12 -8.16 0.72 13.62
C PRO A 12 -9.63 0.93 13.24
N PHE A 13 -10.11 2.18 13.26
CA PHE A 13 -11.51 2.48 12.91
C PHE A 13 -11.91 2.01 11.51
N GLU A 14 -10.97 2.02 10.57
CA GLU A 14 -11.22 1.57 9.20
C GLU A 14 -11.52 0.07 9.15
N ASP A 15 -10.86 -0.75 9.98
CA ASP A 15 -11.13 -2.19 10.05
C ASP A 15 -12.54 -2.50 10.58
N GLU A 16 -13.09 -1.63 11.44
CA GLU A 16 -14.47 -1.74 11.92
C GLU A 16 -15.50 -1.24 10.89
N ALA A 17 -15.08 -0.39 9.94
CA ALA A 17 -15.95 0.25 8.96
C ALA A 17 -15.92 -0.40 7.56
N VAL A 18 -14.94 -1.26 7.29
CA VAL A 18 -14.70 -1.85 5.97
C VAL A 18 -15.07 -3.34 5.96
N ASP A 19 -15.59 -3.80 4.83
CA ASP A 19 -15.78 -5.22 4.57
C ASP A 19 -14.41 -5.91 4.36
N LEU A 20 -13.90 -6.52 5.43
CA LEU A 20 -12.63 -7.23 5.44
C LEU A 20 -12.62 -8.51 4.59
N GLN A 21 -13.78 -9.03 4.17
CA GLN A 21 -13.84 -10.12 3.20
C GLN A 21 -13.59 -9.60 1.79
N LYS A 22 -14.08 -8.39 1.49
CA LYS A 22 -13.87 -7.72 0.20
C LYS A 22 -12.48 -7.11 0.06
N TYR A 23 -11.93 -6.54 1.14
CA TYR A 23 -10.61 -5.91 1.17
C TYR A 23 -9.72 -6.56 2.24
N PRO A 24 -9.19 -7.77 1.98
CA PRO A 24 -8.52 -8.57 3.02
C PRO A 24 -7.07 -8.17 3.28
N LEU A 25 -6.52 -7.18 2.56
CA LEU A 25 -5.10 -6.81 2.63
C LEU A 25 -4.93 -5.42 3.24
N HIS A 26 -3.97 -5.29 4.15
CA HIS A 26 -3.51 -3.98 4.64
C HIS A 26 -2.38 -3.45 3.76
N ALA A 27 -2.62 -2.33 3.08
CA ALA A 27 -1.61 -1.67 2.29
C ALA A 27 -0.69 -0.80 3.17
N LEU A 28 0.62 -0.94 3.00
CA LEU A 28 1.62 -0.10 3.66
C LEU A 28 2.34 0.76 2.64
N THR A 29 2.33 2.08 2.85
CA THR A 29 3.11 2.99 2.02
C THR A 29 4.42 3.33 2.73
N GLN A 30 5.54 2.95 2.12
CA GLN A 30 6.86 3.29 2.60
C GLN A 30 7.61 4.15 1.57
N ARG A 31 8.32 5.16 2.05
CA ARG A 31 9.17 6.00 1.20
C ARG A 31 10.45 5.24 0.83
N PRO A 32 10.79 5.08 -0.45
CA PRO A 32 12.12 4.61 -0.81
C PRO A 32 13.16 5.66 -0.40
N MET A 33 14.30 5.22 0.13
CA MET A 33 15.27 6.11 0.79
C MET A 33 15.77 7.25 -0.10
N HIS A 34 15.81 7.05 -1.42
CA HIS A 34 16.30 8.01 -2.41
C HIS A 34 15.24 9.01 -2.91
N MET A 35 13.95 8.91 -2.54
CA MET A 35 12.90 9.88 -2.94
C MET A 35 12.39 10.70 -1.77
N TYR A 36 12.29 12.02 -1.89
CA TYR A 36 11.62 12.85 -0.89
C TYR A 36 10.18 13.16 -1.33
N HIS A 37 9.21 12.48 -0.73
CA HIS A 37 7.79 12.53 -1.11
C HIS A 37 7.63 12.48 -2.64
N SER A 38 6.72 13.29 -3.20
CA SER A 38 6.54 13.45 -4.65
C SER A 38 7.55 14.41 -5.29
N TRP A 39 8.34 15.15 -4.51
CA TRP A 39 9.28 16.14 -5.05
C TRP A 39 10.39 15.46 -5.87
N GLY A 40 10.84 14.28 -5.44
CA GLY A 40 11.83 13.48 -6.17
C GLY A 40 11.36 12.94 -7.52
N SER A 41 10.05 12.91 -7.80
CA SER A 41 9.50 12.23 -8.99
C SER A 41 9.85 12.91 -10.32
N GLN A 42 10.26 14.19 -10.29
CA GLN A 42 10.70 14.95 -11.46
C GLN A 42 12.23 14.93 -11.65
N ASN A 43 12.99 14.35 -10.72
CA ASN A 43 14.44 14.28 -10.84
C ASN A 43 14.84 13.19 -11.85
N ALA A 44 15.50 13.60 -12.94
CA ALA A 44 15.87 12.71 -14.04
C ALA A 44 16.82 11.57 -13.62
N TRP A 45 17.70 11.79 -12.64
CA TRP A 45 18.62 10.76 -12.14
C TRP A 45 17.90 9.75 -11.26
N LEU A 46 17.01 10.21 -10.37
CA LEU A 46 16.21 9.30 -9.54
C LEU A 46 15.28 8.42 -10.38
N ARG A 47 14.72 8.97 -11.47
CA ARG A 47 13.89 8.21 -12.41
C ARG A 47 14.65 7.10 -13.14
N GLN A 48 15.97 7.15 -13.25
CA GLN A 48 16.75 6.04 -13.81
C GLN A 48 16.86 4.85 -12.85
N ILE A 49 16.86 5.13 -11.54
CA ILE A 49 16.97 4.11 -10.48
C ILE A 49 15.59 3.54 -10.14
N THR A 50 14.57 4.40 -10.05
CA THR A 50 13.20 4.01 -9.71
C THR A 50 12.25 4.81 -10.59
N SER A 51 11.93 4.22 -11.73
CA SER A 51 11.07 4.81 -12.76
C SER A 51 9.57 4.59 -12.50
N GLN A 52 9.24 3.76 -11.50
CA GLN A 52 7.88 3.26 -11.26
C GLN A 52 7.59 3.09 -9.77
N ASN A 53 6.30 3.12 -9.41
CA ASN A 53 5.85 2.83 -8.05
C ASN A 53 5.77 1.31 -7.87
N ARG A 54 6.78 0.76 -7.20
CA ARG A 54 6.87 -0.68 -6.97
C ARG A 54 5.92 -1.14 -5.88
N LEU A 55 5.16 -2.20 -6.14
CA LEU A 55 4.38 -2.91 -5.14
C LEU A 55 5.15 -4.18 -4.75
N PHE A 56 5.37 -4.36 -3.45
CA PHE A 56 5.97 -5.58 -2.92
C PHE A 56 4.89 -6.41 -2.26
N VAL A 57 4.71 -7.63 -2.75
CA VAL A 57 3.70 -8.58 -2.27
C VAL A 57 4.41 -9.83 -1.77
N HIS A 58 3.95 -10.40 -0.66
CA HIS A 58 4.46 -11.69 -0.22
C HIS A 58 4.17 -12.76 -1.28
N ARG A 59 5.12 -13.67 -1.53
CA ARG A 59 5.04 -14.65 -2.62
C ARG A 59 3.75 -15.47 -2.60
N GLU A 60 3.35 -16.00 -1.45
CA GLU A 60 2.12 -16.80 -1.34
C GLU A 60 0.85 -15.98 -1.62
N THR A 61 0.84 -14.70 -1.24
CA THR A 61 -0.27 -13.80 -1.54
C THR A 61 -0.32 -13.49 -3.04
N ALA A 62 0.84 -13.27 -3.66
CA ALA A 62 0.94 -13.06 -5.11
C ALA A 62 0.47 -14.29 -5.88
N ASP A 63 0.96 -15.49 -5.51
CA ASP A 63 0.57 -16.77 -6.13
C ASP A 63 -0.95 -17.00 -6.01
N GLY A 64 -1.53 -16.74 -4.83
CA GLY A 64 -2.98 -16.87 -4.59
C GLY A 64 -3.84 -15.89 -5.39
N LEU A 65 -3.27 -14.75 -5.80
CA LEU A 65 -3.91 -13.74 -6.65
C LEU A 65 -3.55 -13.88 -8.13
N GLY A 66 -2.68 -14.84 -8.49
CA GLY A 66 -2.20 -15.06 -9.86
C GLY A 66 -1.33 -13.92 -10.40
N LEU A 67 -0.58 -13.25 -9.53
CA LEU A 67 0.32 -12.15 -9.89
C LEU A 67 1.73 -12.67 -10.21
N ALA A 68 2.33 -12.15 -11.27
CA ALA A 68 3.73 -12.40 -11.60
C ALA A 68 4.61 -11.17 -11.30
N ASP A 69 5.92 -11.40 -11.21
CA ASP A 69 6.89 -10.30 -11.13
C ASP A 69 6.74 -9.36 -12.34
N ASP A 70 6.80 -8.05 -12.08
CA ASP A 70 6.59 -6.97 -13.05
C ASP A 70 5.17 -6.85 -13.64
N ASP A 71 4.17 -7.56 -13.12
CA ASP A 71 2.77 -7.35 -13.50
C ASP A 71 2.26 -5.97 -13.08
N TRP A 72 1.37 -5.42 -13.91
CA TRP A 72 0.64 -4.21 -13.58
C TRP A 72 -0.68 -4.55 -12.92
N VAL A 73 -0.86 -4.11 -11.68
CA VAL A 73 -2.04 -4.42 -10.86
C VAL A 73 -2.83 -3.18 -10.45
N TRP A 74 -4.11 -3.37 -10.19
CA TRP A 74 -4.93 -2.39 -9.48
C TRP A 74 -4.91 -2.69 -7.99
N ILE A 75 -4.59 -1.68 -7.19
CA ILE A 75 -4.70 -1.71 -5.74
C ILE A 75 -5.97 -0.94 -5.41
N GLU A 76 -6.99 -1.62 -4.91
CA GLU A 76 -8.32 -1.07 -4.69
C GLU A 76 -8.67 -1.03 -3.20
N SER A 77 -9.35 0.03 -2.78
CA SER A 77 -9.92 0.19 -1.45
C SER A 77 -11.29 0.88 -1.54
N ILE A 78 -11.93 1.10 -0.39
CA ILE A 78 -13.18 1.87 -0.32
C ILE A 78 -13.04 3.31 -0.84
N ASN A 79 -11.82 3.85 -0.85
CA ASN A 79 -11.54 5.25 -1.22
C ASN A 79 -11.25 5.40 -2.72
N GLY A 80 -11.02 4.30 -3.45
CA GLY A 80 -10.70 4.31 -4.87
C GLY A 80 -9.64 3.28 -5.22
N ARG A 81 -8.91 3.54 -6.30
CA ARG A 81 -7.85 2.63 -6.77
C ARG A 81 -6.67 3.37 -7.36
N VAL A 82 -5.51 2.73 -7.25
CA VAL A 82 -4.25 3.18 -7.86
C VAL A 82 -3.61 2.03 -8.62
N LYS A 83 -2.90 2.35 -9.70
CA LYS A 83 -2.16 1.36 -10.48
C LYS A 83 -0.71 1.31 -10.01
N GLY A 84 -0.20 0.11 -9.76
CA GLY A 84 1.18 -0.15 -9.35
C GLY A 84 1.80 -1.31 -10.13
N GLN A 85 3.11 -1.49 -9.95
CA GLN A 85 3.87 -2.62 -10.49
C GLN A 85 4.58 -3.36 -9.36
#